data_AF-A0A9D8V3N6-F1
#
_entry.id   AF-A0A9D8V3N6-F1
#
_cell.length_a   1.000
_cell.length_b   1.000
_cell.length_c   1.000
_cell.angle_alpha   90.00
_cell.angle_beta   90.00
_cell.angle_gamma   90.00
#
_symmetry.space_group_name_H-M   'P 1'
#
loop_
_entity.id
_entity.type
_entity.pdbx_description
1 polymer ?
#
loop_
_entity_poly.entity_id
_entity_poly.type
_entity_poly.pdbx_seq_one_letter_code
_entity_poly.pdbx_strand_id
1 'polypeptide(L)'
;MLNTIGYESADLEDFVHTLKAAKIETLVDIRDRAQSRRKGFSKSALAGRLAQDGINYIHMRELGDPKEGRDAARAGNWAKFRKVFNAVLETDEAKDAIETITKLAKRQNTCLLCYERDEKTCHRKIVSEIIEVKLKRKTRHLGVRQFEREAA
;
A
#
# COMPACT_ATOMS: atom_id res chain seq x y z
N MET A 1 10.60 -5.16 -8.79
CA MET A 1 10.55 -5.69 -7.40
C MET A 1 9.22 -5.27 -6.78
N LEU A 2 8.67 -6.02 -5.81
CA LEU A 2 7.48 -5.58 -5.06
C LEU A 2 7.84 -5.29 -3.61
N ASN A 3 7.45 -4.11 -3.14
CA ASN A 3 7.61 -3.66 -1.76
C ASN A 3 6.25 -3.34 -1.14
N THR A 4 6.19 -3.23 0.18
CA THR A 4 4.98 -2.81 0.90
C THR A 4 5.31 -1.71 1.89
N ILE A 5 4.39 -0.77 2.11
CA ILE A 5 4.54 0.31 3.07
C ILE A 5 3.19 0.69 3.68
N GLY A 6 3.21 0.98 4.97
CA GLY A 6 2.09 1.51 5.74
C GLY A 6 2.46 2.88 6.27
N TYR A 7 1.53 3.82 6.24
CA TYR A 7 1.80 5.17 6.71
C TYR A 7 1.28 5.44 8.13
N GLU A 8 0.69 4.50 8.85
CA GLU A 8 0.26 4.72 10.23
C GLU A 8 1.40 5.26 11.12
N SER A 9 1.11 6.37 11.80
CA SER A 9 2.08 7.12 12.62
C SER A 9 3.34 7.64 11.90
N ALA A 10 3.40 7.59 10.56
CA ALA A 10 4.52 8.13 9.77
C ALA A 10 4.39 9.64 9.49
N ASP A 11 5.47 10.42 9.53
CA ASP A 11 5.45 11.74 8.91
C ASP A 11 5.54 11.63 7.37
N LEU A 12 5.07 12.65 6.64
CA LEU A 12 5.13 12.65 5.17
C LEU A 12 6.57 12.66 4.66
N GLU A 13 7.48 13.40 5.31
CA GLU A 13 8.88 13.50 4.88
C GLU A 13 9.60 12.18 5.10
N ASP A 14 9.45 11.57 6.27
CA ASP A 14 10.00 10.25 6.57
C ASP A 14 9.48 9.17 5.61
N PHE A 15 8.18 9.25 5.28
CA PHE A 15 7.54 8.33 4.33
C PHE A 15 8.15 8.46 2.94
N VAL A 16 8.28 9.69 2.43
CA VAL A 16 8.88 9.95 1.11
C VAL A 16 10.35 9.56 1.09
N HIS A 17 11.11 9.89 2.15
CA HIS A 17 12.50 9.49 2.28
C HIS A 17 12.65 7.97 2.24
N THR A 18 11.78 7.23 2.94
CA THR A 18 11.76 5.76 2.93
C THR A 18 11.55 5.21 1.52
N LEU A 19 10.63 5.79 0.73
CA LEU A 19 10.41 5.39 -0.66
C LEU A 19 11.62 5.67 -1.55
N LYS A 20 12.27 6.84 -1.40
CA LYS A 20 13.47 7.22 -2.15
C LYS A 20 14.65 6.33 -1.82
N ALA A 21 14.90 6.06 -0.54
CA ALA A 21 15.97 5.16 -0.10
C ALA A 21 15.79 3.74 -0.65
N ALA A 22 14.53 3.29 -0.78
CA ALA A 22 14.18 2.01 -1.40
C ALA A 22 14.10 2.07 -2.93
N LYS A 23 14.39 3.22 -3.56
CA LYS A 23 14.32 3.47 -5.00
C LYS A 23 12.97 3.04 -5.61
N ILE A 24 11.87 3.38 -4.93
CA ILE A 24 10.52 3.11 -5.42
C ILE A 24 10.22 4.04 -6.60
N GLU A 25 9.80 3.46 -7.70
CA GLU A 25 9.43 4.19 -8.93
C GLU A 25 7.91 4.41 -9.02
N THR A 26 7.13 3.45 -8.51
CA THR A 26 5.66 3.53 -8.49
C THR A 26 5.09 3.11 -7.15
N LEU A 27 4.32 4.01 -6.53
CA LEU A 27 3.50 3.73 -5.35
C LEU A 27 2.06 3.41 -5.79
N VAL A 28 1.59 2.22 -5.46
CA VAL A 28 0.23 1.76 -5.71
C VAL A 28 -0.57 1.83 -4.42
N ASP A 29 -1.45 2.81 -4.34
CA ASP A 29 -2.42 2.94 -3.27
C ASP A 29 -3.57 1.95 -3.48
N ILE A 30 -3.73 1.02 -2.55
CA ILE A 30 -4.80 0.02 -2.55
C ILE A 30 -5.83 0.30 -1.46
N ARG A 31 -5.99 1.55 -1.02
CA ARG A 31 -7.07 1.94 -0.11
C ARG A 31 -8.40 2.00 -0.88
N ASP A 32 -9.48 1.48 -0.30
CA ASP A 32 -10.84 1.71 -0.85
C ASP A 32 -11.13 3.21 -0.94
N ARG A 33 -10.74 3.98 0.08
CA ARG A 33 -10.81 5.44 0.08
C ARG A 33 -9.43 6.03 0.30
N ALA A 34 -8.88 6.67 -0.73
CA ALA A 34 -7.61 7.40 -0.67
C ALA A 34 -7.72 8.77 0.04
N GLN A 35 -8.64 8.88 1.01
CA GLN A 35 -8.79 10.03 1.90
C GLN A 35 -8.06 9.71 3.20
N SER A 36 -7.35 10.70 3.74
CA SER A 36 -6.63 10.55 5.00
C SER A 36 -6.75 11.82 5.83
N ARG A 37 -6.91 11.65 7.14
CA ARG A 37 -6.81 12.73 8.12
C ARG A 37 -5.35 13.09 8.43
N ARG A 38 -4.41 12.24 8.05
CA ARG A 38 -2.97 12.49 8.25
C ARG A 38 -2.50 13.43 7.14
N LYS A 39 -1.93 14.57 7.54
CA LYS A 39 -1.51 15.65 6.63
C LYS A 39 -0.63 15.08 5.52
N GLY A 40 -0.96 15.40 4.26
CA GLY A 40 -0.21 14.97 3.09
C GLY A 40 -0.53 13.56 2.55
N PHE A 41 -1.34 12.75 3.24
CA PHE A 41 -1.66 11.38 2.80
C PHE A 41 -3.02 11.25 2.09
N SER A 42 -3.69 12.36 1.76
CA SER A 42 -4.83 12.35 0.83
C SER A 42 -4.33 12.16 -0.61
N LYS A 43 -5.13 11.54 -1.47
CA LYS A 43 -4.79 11.18 -2.86
C LYS A 43 -4.02 12.27 -3.59
N SER A 44 -4.61 13.46 -3.74
CA SER A 44 -4.03 14.55 -4.51
C SER A 44 -2.76 15.13 -3.88
N ALA A 45 -2.75 15.26 -2.55
CA ALA A 45 -1.59 15.80 -1.83
C ALA A 45 -0.39 14.83 -1.92
N LEU A 46 -0.65 13.53 -1.73
CA LEU A 46 0.38 12.50 -1.80
C LEU A 46 0.91 12.35 -3.22
N ALA A 47 0.03 12.29 -4.23
CA ALA A 47 0.43 12.24 -5.63
C ALA A 47 1.27 13.45 -6.04
N GLY A 48 0.85 14.67 -5.66
CA GLY A 48 1.58 15.89 -5.96
C GLY A 48 2.96 15.94 -5.31
N ARG A 49 3.07 15.50 -4.05
CA ARG A 49 4.36 15.41 -3.36
C ARG A 49 5.29 14.37 -4.02
N LEU A 50 4.79 13.17 -4.32
CA LEU A 50 5.59 12.10 -4.92
C LEU A 50 6.09 12.46 -6.32
N ALA A 51 5.29 13.20 -7.09
CA ALA A 51 5.69 13.67 -8.41
C ALA A 51 6.92 14.59 -8.38
N GLN A 52 7.10 15.39 -7.31
CA GLN A 52 8.30 16.23 -7.13
C GLN A 52 9.58 15.42 -6.99
N ASP A 53 9.46 14.17 -6.52
CA ASP A 53 10.55 13.22 -6.35
C ASP A 53 10.62 12.17 -7.49
N GLY A 54 9.82 12.36 -8.55
CA GLY A 54 9.78 11.45 -9.71
C GLY A 54 9.12 10.09 -9.42
N ILE A 55 8.35 9.98 -8.34
CA ILE A 55 7.66 8.74 -7.97
C ILE A 55 6.24 8.78 -8.50
N ASN A 56 5.89 7.81 -9.34
CA ASN A 56 4.54 7.66 -9.88
C ASN A 56 3.57 7.23 -8.78
N TYR A 57 2.33 7.72 -8.86
CA TYR A 57 1.26 7.36 -7.95
C TYR A 57 0.07 6.79 -8.72
N ILE A 58 -0.35 5.58 -8.36
CA ILE A 58 -1.52 4.91 -8.92
C ILE A 58 -2.46 4.54 -7.78
N HIS A 59 -3.75 4.83 -7.91
CA HIS A 59 -4.76 4.41 -6.94
C HIS A 59 -5.62 3.30 -7.56
N MET A 60 -5.54 2.10 -6.98
CA MET A 60 -6.31 0.92 -7.38
C MET A 60 -7.32 0.60 -6.27
N ARG A 61 -8.49 1.23 -6.38
CA ARG A 61 -9.58 1.08 -5.41
C ARG A 61 -10.14 -0.34 -5.38
N GLU A 62 -10.02 -1.05 -6.48
CA GLU A 62 -10.48 -2.41 -6.73
C GLU A 62 -9.86 -3.40 -5.73
N LEU A 63 -8.71 -3.06 -5.15
CA LEU A 63 -8.02 -3.83 -4.11
C LEU A 63 -8.21 -3.27 -2.69
N GLY A 64 -9.15 -2.34 -2.54
CA GLY A 64 -9.48 -1.70 -1.28
C GLY A 64 -10.35 -2.56 -0.38
N ASP A 65 -9.95 -2.68 0.89
CA ASP A 65 -10.81 -3.31 1.90
C ASP A 65 -12.08 -2.48 2.12
N PRO A 66 -13.29 -3.01 1.88
CA PRO A 66 -14.55 -2.29 2.01
C PRO A 66 -14.84 -1.94 3.47
N LYS A 67 -15.81 -1.05 3.70
CA LYS A 67 -16.15 -0.58 5.06
C LYS A 67 -16.40 -1.73 6.04
N GLU A 68 -17.13 -2.75 5.61
CA GLU A 68 -17.44 -3.90 6.45
C GLU A 68 -16.18 -4.67 6.88
N GLY A 69 -15.23 -4.89 5.97
CA GLY A 69 -13.96 -5.55 6.29
C GLY A 69 -13.11 -4.70 7.21
N ARG A 70 -13.03 -3.39 6.97
CA ARG A 70 -12.29 -2.45 7.84
C ARG A 70 -12.85 -2.42 9.26
N ASP A 71 -14.17 -2.41 9.39
CA ASP A 71 -14.83 -2.41 10.71
C ASP A 71 -14.59 -3.75 11.43
N ALA A 72 -14.58 -4.87 10.70
CA ALA A 72 -14.23 -6.18 11.26
C ALA A 72 -12.77 -6.25 11.74
N ALA A 73 -11.81 -5.74 10.94
CA ALA A 73 -10.40 -5.68 11.33
C ALA A 73 -10.18 -4.82 12.58
N ARG A 74 -10.84 -3.66 12.66
CA ARG A 74 -10.80 -2.78 13.85
C ARG A 74 -11.36 -3.44 15.11
N ALA A 75 -12.38 -4.28 14.96
CA ALA A 75 -12.95 -5.06 16.05
C ALA A 75 -12.14 -6.34 16.38
N GLY A 76 -11.03 -6.60 15.70
CA GLY A 76 -10.23 -7.82 15.86
C GLY A 76 -10.89 -9.08 15.29
N ASN A 77 -11.98 -8.95 14.53
CA ASN A 77 -12.67 -10.07 13.90
C ASN A 77 -12.01 -10.44 12.57
N TRP A 78 -10.84 -11.07 12.66
CA TRP A 78 -10.01 -11.44 11.51
C TRP A 78 -10.69 -12.44 10.57
N ALA A 79 -11.55 -13.32 11.09
CA ALA A 79 -12.31 -14.27 10.28
C ALA A 79 -13.29 -13.54 9.36
N LYS A 80 -14.05 -12.58 9.90
CA LYS A 80 -14.97 -11.76 9.11
C LYS A 80 -14.21 -10.87 8.11
N PHE A 81 -13.13 -10.23 8.55
CA PHE A 81 -12.26 -9.44 7.67
C PHE A 81 -11.79 -10.26 6.45
N ARG A 82 -11.21 -11.46 6.68
CA ARG A 82 -10.75 -12.34 5.60
C ARG A 82 -11.88 -12.77 4.68
N LYS A 83 -13.06 -13.11 5.21
CA LYS A 83 -14.22 -13.48 4.40
C LYS A 83 -14.63 -12.33 3.46
N VAL A 84 -14.76 -11.12 4.00
CA VAL A 84 -15.16 -9.94 3.23
C VAL A 84 -14.10 -9.59 2.19
N PHE A 85 -12.83 -9.54 2.57
CA PHE A 85 -11.77 -9.17 1.64
C PHE A 85 -11.54 -10.23 0.55
N ASN A 86 -11.67 -11.52 0.86
CA ASN A 86 -11.59 -12.57 -0.16
C ASN A 86 -12.70 -12.46 -1.20
N ALA A 87 -13.91 -12.03 -0.81
CA ALA A 87 -14.99 -11.78 -1.78
C ALA A 87 -14.63 -10.64 -2.76
N VAL A 88 -13.88 -9.62 -2.32
CA VAL A 88 -13.35 -8.57 -3.21
C VAL A 88 -12.35 -9.17 -4.20
N LEU A 89 -11.46 -10.04 -3.75
CA LEU A 89 -10.44 -10.68 -4.59
C LEU A 89 -11.01 -11.60 -5.67
N GLU A 90 -12.26 -12.05 -5.53
CA GLU A 90 -12.95 -12.85 -6.54
C GLU A 90 -13.53 -12.01 -7.69
N THR A 91 -13.60 -10.69 -7.56
CA THR A 91 -14.05 -9.79 -8.63
C THR A 91 -13.05 -9.73 -9.79
N ASP A 92 -13.54 -9.55 -11.01
CA ASP A 92 -12.68 -9.46 -12.20
C ASP A 92 -11.81 -8.20 -12.13
N GLU A 93 -12.33 -7.10 -11.59
CA GLU A 93 -11.60 -5.85 -11.40
C GLU A 93 -10.40 -6.02 -10.45
N ALA A 94 -10.57 -6.78 -9.36
CA ALA A 94 -9.47 -7.08 -8.44
C ALA A 94 -8.41 -7.99 -9.11
N LYS A 95 -8.85 -8.98 -9.89
CA LYS A 95 -7.95 -9.89 -10.65
C LYS A 95 -7.12 -9.10 -11.67
N ASP A 96 -7.74 -8.18 -12.39
CA ASP A 96 -7.07 -7.30 -13.36
C ASP A 96 -6.09 -6.31 -12.70
N ALA A 97 -6.47 -5.75 -11.55
CA ALA A 97 -5.59 -4.90 -10.77
C ALA A 97 -4.33 -5.67 -10.29
N ILE A 98 -4.51 -6.89 -9.78
CA ILE A 98 -3.39 -7.77 -9.37
C ILE A 98 -2.46 -8.07 -10.55
N GLU A 99 -3.01 -8.37 -11.72
CA GLU A 99 -2.20 -8.65 -12.91
C GLU A 99 -1.45 -7.39 -13.39
N THR A 100 -2.09 -6.22 -13.32
CA THR A 100 -1.45 -4.94 -13.62
C THR A 100 -0.28 -4.66 -12.68
N ILE A 101 -0.46 -4.82 -11.36
CA ILE A 101 0.62 -4.67 -10.38
C ILE A 101 1.73 -5.69 -10.62
N THR A 102 1.38 -6.94 -10.93
CA THR A 102 2.35 -8.00 -11.24
C THR A 102 3.23 -7.61 -12.44
N LYS A 103 2.63 -7.08 -13.52
CA LYS A 103 3.36 -6.59 -14.70
C LYS A 103 4.25 -5.39 -14.37
N LEU A 104 3.77 -4.44 -13.56
CA LEU A 104 4.56 -3.31 -13.10
C LEU A 104 5.77 -3.77 -12.27
N ALA A 105 5.54 -4.63 -11.28
CA ALA A 105 6.58 -5.13 -10.38
C ALA A 105 7.63 -6.02 -11.08
N LYS A 106 7.33 -6.56 -12.28
CA LYS A 106 8.32 -7.23 -13.14
C LYS A 106 9.29 -6.25 -13.81
N ARG A 107 8.86 -5.01 -14.06
CA ARG A 107 9.61 -4.01 -14.83
C ARG A 107 10.31 -2.96 -13.97
N GLN A 108 9.72 -2.61 -12.84
CA GLN A 108 10.17 -1.51 -11.98
C GLN A 108 9.99 -1.82 -10.49
N ASN A 109 10.51 -0.95 -9.63
CA ASN A 109 10.34 -1.00 -8.19
C ASN A 109 8.98 -0.45 -7.78
N THR A 110 8.02 -1.35 -7.60
CA THR A 110 6.65 -1.04 -7.19
C THR A 110 6.49 -1.20 -5.68
N CYS A 111 5.71 -0.32 -5.05
CA CYS A 111 5.38 -0.40 -3.62
C CYS A 111 3.87 -0.34 -3.40
N LEU A 112 3.31 -1.27 -2.64
CA LEU A 112 1.90 -1.24 -2.22
C LEU A 112 1.73 -0.39 -0.97
N LEU A 113 0.72 0.47 -0.96
CA LEU A 113 0.36 1.35 0.15
C LEU A 113 -1.00 0.97 0.75
N CYS A 114 -1.04 0.83 2.07
CA CYS A 114 -2.28 0.92 2.87
C CYS A 114 -2.06 1.79 4.11
N TYR A 115 -3.04 1.87 5.01
CA TYR A 115 -2.93 2.68 6.22
C TYR A 115 -2.00 2.03 7.25
N GLU A 116 -2.28 0.79 7.62
CA GLU A 116 -1.71 0.08 8.77
C GLU A 116 -0.20 -0.07 8.64
N ARG A 117 0.52 0.22 9.72
CA ARG A 117 1.98 0.07 9.78
C ARG A 117 2.35 -1.41 9.67
N ASP A 118 1.76 -2.24 10.54
CA ASP A 118 1.95 -3.69 10.49
C ASP A 118 1.24 -4.29 9.27
N GLU A 119 1.99 -4.99 8.42
CA GLU A 119 1.40 -5.69 7.28
C GLU A 119 0.54 -6.88 7.70
N LYS A 120 0.83 -7.54 8.83
CA LYS A 120 0.17 -8.79 9.22
C LYS A 120 -1.32 -8.63 9.50
N THR A 121 -1.75 -7.41 9.80
CA THR A 121 -3.11 -7.06 10.21
C THR A 121 -3.83 -6.21 9.17
N CYS A 122 -3.45 -6.30 7.90
CA CYS A 122 -4.06 -5.50 6.83
C CYS A 122 -4.24 -6.28 5.52
N HIS A 123 -5.05 -5.73 4.63
CA HIS A 123 -5.37 -6.32 3.32
C HIS A 123 -4.18 -6.32 2.36
N ARG A 124 -3.24 -5.36 2.53
CA ARG A 124 -2.00 -5.28 1.75
C ARG A 124 -1.20 -6.57 1.80
N LYS A 125 -1.19 -7.28 2.94
CA LYS A 125 -0.48 -8.55 3.05
C LYS A 125 -1.09 -9.63 2.14
N ILE A 126 -2.41 -9.76 2.16
CA ILE A 126 -3.14 -10.72 1.32
C ILE A 126 -2.86 -10.44 -0.16
N VAL A 127 -2.96 -9.18 -0.59
CA VAL A 127 -2.65 -8.77 -1.97
C VAL A 127 -1.18 -9.07 -2.31
N SER A 128 -0.24 -8.73 -1.42
CA SER A 128 1.17 -8.96 -1.65
C SER A 128 1.49 -10.44 -1.83
N GLU A 129 0.93 -11.33 -1.00
CA GLU A 129 1.15 -12.78 -1.05
C GLU A 129 0.69 -13.40 -2.38
N ILE A 130 -0.46 -12.97 -2.90
CA ILE A 130 -0.95 -13.40 -4.22
C ILE A 130 0.06 -13.02 -5.31
N ILE A 131 0.60 -11.80 -5.25
CA ILE A 131 1.58 -11.33 -6.23
C ILE A 131 2.94 -12.02 -6.04
N GLU A 132 3.36 -12.35 -4.81
CA GLU A 132 4.58 -13.11 -4.55
C GLU A 132 4.58 -14.46 -5.28
N VAL A 133 3.45 -15.16 -5.24
CA VAL A 133 3.27 -16.44 -5.93
C VAL A 133 3.45 -16.26 -7.45
N LYS A 134 2.81 -15.22 -8.02
CA LYS A 134 2.93 -14.90 -9.46
C LYS A 134 4.34 -14.45 -9.87
N LEU A 135 5.04 -13.72 -9.00
CA LEU A 135 6.40 -13.22 -9.24
C LEU A 135 7.50 -14.23 -8.91
N LYS A 136 7.19 -15.29 -8.14
CA LYS A 136 8.16 -16.21 -7.53
C LYS A 136 9.24 -15.47 -6.73
N ARG A 137 8.86 -14.38 -6.06
CA ARG A 137 9.76 -13.51 -5.28
C ARG A 137 9.02 -12.98 -4.07
N LYS A 138 9.71 -12.92 -2.92
CA LYS A 138 9.16 -12.34 -1.70
C LYS A 138 9.10 -10.81 -1.79
N THR A 139 8.04 -10.26 -1.22
CA THR A 139 7.91 -8.82 -1.03
C THR A 139 8.77 -8.36 0.13
N ARG A 140 9.23 -7.11 0.06
CA ARG A 140 9.94 -6.45 1.16
C ARG A 140 9.05 -5.40 1.79
N HIS A 141 8.80 -5.53 3.10
CA HIS A 141 8.18 -4.47 3.88
C HIS A 141 9.21 -3.39 4.20
N LEU A 142 8.92 -2.13 3.88
CA LEU A 142 9.87 -1.03 4.06
C LEU A 142 9.91 -0.53 5.51
N GLY A 143 8.74 -0.36 6.14
CA GLY A 143 8.58 0.23 7.47
C GLY A 143 9.09 1.68 7.56
N VAL A 144 8.21 2.64 7.82
CA VAL A 144 8.66 4.04 7.98
C VAL A 144 9.31 4.22 9.35
N ARG A 145 10.61 4.53 9.34
CA ARG A 145 11.36 4.96 10.53
C ARG A 145 11.25 6.47 10.67
N GLN A 146 11.23 6.96 11.90
CA GLN A 146 11.42 8.39 12.15
C GLN A 146 12.89 8.70 11.88
N PHE A 147 13.17 9.62 10.96
CA PHE A 147 14.52 10.09 10.75
C PHE A 147 14.80 11.20 11.76
N GLU A 148 15.92 11.11 12.48
CA GLU A 148 16.38 12.20 13.33
C GLU A 148 16.54 13.43 12.45
N ARG A 149 15.82 14.49 12.78
CA ARG A 149 16.03 15.79 12.15
C ARG A 149 17.27 16.37 12.81
N GLU A 150 18.34 16.59 12.05
CA GLU A 150 19.43 17.44 12.53
C GLU A 150 18.79 18.76 12.97
N ALA A 151 18.96 19.09 14.26
CA ALA A 151 18.54 20.38 14.79
C ALA A 151 19.35 21.44 14.03
N ALA A 152 18.66 22.19 13.16
CA ALA A 152 19.22 23.36 12.48
C ALA A 152 19.62 24.43 13.49
#